data_AF-A0A9Q3Z6L7-F1
#
_entry.id   AF-A0A9Q3Z6L7-F1
#
_cell.length_a   1.000
_cell.length_b   1.000
_cell.length_c   1.000
_cell.angle_alpha   90.00
_cell.angle_beta   90.00
_cell.angle_gamma   90.00
#
_symmetry.space_group_name_H-M   'P 1'
#
loop_
_entity.id
_entity.type
_entity.pdbx_description
1 polymer ?
#
loop_
_entity_poly.entity_id
_entity_poly.type
_entity_poly.pdbx_seq_one_letter_code
_entity_poly.pdbx_strand_id
1 'polypeptide(L)'
;MRINPVGPVPVAPAAVDPLAHHAAQWRLVSMELAGLCVAAALDQIGEPFDPDELTLVELLTHPPVVPTGRARRLTFALLHYWRQEYTAAYSRALPRVEGLLRELLRQQDVPVVRVAQGDTRGGASLLGTLIDRMTEAELDPDWQDFLRLLLTDGARGMNLRNDELHDLADAEPQPHRVALVLLADLYLVARAHQPNADETADPQEV
;
A
#
# COMPACT_ATOMS: atom_id res chain seq x y z
N MET A 1 -24.88 -26.65 25.92
CA MET A 1 -25.33 -26.16 24.61
C MET A 1 -26.61 -25.34 24.84
N ARG A 2 -26.51 -24.00 24.88
CA ARG A 2 -27.67 -23.12 25.06
C ARG A 2 -28.16 -22.71 23.67
N ILE A 3 -29.34 -23.19 23.28
CA ILE A 3 -30.03 -22.79 22.05
C ILE A 3 -30.86 -21.55 22.42
N ASN A 4 -30.73 -20.47 21.66
CA ASN A 4 -31.55 -19.27 21.82
C ASN A 4 -33.01 -19.61 21.46
N PRO A 5 -33.99 -19.44 22.38
CA PRO A 5 -35.40 -19.76 22.13
C PRO A 5 -36.15 -18.67 21.33
N VAL A 6 -35.53 -17.51 21.11
CA VAL A 6 -36.05 -16.47 20.23
C VAL A 6 -35.44 -16.75 18.85
N GLY A 7 -36.27 -17.00 17.84
CA GLY A 7 -35.84 -17.33 16.48
C GLY A 7 -34.82 -16.34 15.88
N PRO A 8 -34.30 -16.60 14.67
CA PRO A 8 -33.27 -15.75 14.06
C PRO A 8 -33.71 -14.28 14.10
N VAL A 9 -32.96 -13.44 14.81
CA VAL A 9 -33.20 -12.00 14.87
C VAL A 9 -32.94 -11.47 13.46
N PRO A 10 -33.96 -10.95 12.73
CA PRO A 10 -33.71 -10.33 11.45
C PRO A 10 -32.89 -9.07 11.72
N VAL A 11 -31.60 -9.14 11.39
CA VAL A 11 -30.76 -7.94 11.32
C VAL A 11 -31.23 -7.21 10.07
N ALA A 12 -31.97 -6.12 10.26
CA ALA A 12 -32.29 -5.24 9.15
C ALA A 12 -30.96 -4.82 8.49
N PRO A 13 -30.83 -4.89 7.15
CA PRO A 13 -29.64 -4.37 6.50
C PRO A 13 -29.48 -2.91 6.94
N ALA A 14 -28.30 -2.56 7.45
CA ALA A 14 -28.01 -1.19 7.81
C ALA A 14 -28.37 -0.30 6.61
N ALA A 15 -29.11 0.78 6.83
CA ALA A 15 -29.48 1.70 5.76
C ALA A 15 -28.19 2.23 5.11
N VAL A 16 -27.85 1.69 3.94
CA VAL A 16 -26.68 2.13 3.18
C VAL A 16 -27.09 3.44 2.54
N ASP A 17 -26.41 4.54 2.92
CA ASP A 17 -26.58 5.83 2.26
C ASP A 17 -26.29 5.67 0.76
N PRO A 18 -27.31 5.81 -0.12
CA PRO A 18 -27.15 5.60 -1.54
C PRO A 18 -26.11 6.54 -2.15
N LEU A 19 -26.00 7.78 -1.68
CA LEU A 19 -25.03 8.75 -2.20
C LEU A 19 -23.59 8.33 -1.86
N ALA A 20 -23.37 7.90 -0.61
CA ALA A 20 -22.08 7.38 -0.20
C ALA A 20 -21.70 6.10 -0.97
N HIS A 21 -22.68 5.25 -1.28
CA HIS A 21 -22.45 4.04 -2.08
C HIS A 21 -22.05 4.37 -3.52
N HIS A 22 -22.75 5.30 -4.19
CA HIS A 22 -22.38 5.74 -5.54
C HIS A 22 -21.00 6.42 -5.56
N ALA A 23 -20.68 7.24 -4.56
CA ALA A 23 -19.36 7.86 -4.47
C ALA A 23 -18.24 6.82 -4.32
N ALA A 24 -18.46 5.76 -3.53
CA ALA A 24 -17.51 4.66 -3.41
C ALA A 24 -17.34 3.91 -4.75
N GLN A 25 -18.43 3.63 -5.46
CA GLN A 25 -18.37 3.02 -6.79
C GLN A 25 -17.57 3.86 -7.78
N TRP A 26 -17.78 5.18 -7.82
CA TRP A 26 -17.02 6.07 -8.69
C TRP A 26 -15.52 6.10 -8.37
N ARG A 27 -15.15 6.05 -7.08
CA ARG A 27 -13.75 5.94 -6.68
C ARG A 27 -13.11 4.65 -7.19
N LEU A 28 -13.81 3.52 -7.07
CA LEU A 28 -13.33 2.24 -7.62
C LEU A 28 -13.14 2.30 -9.13
N VAL A 29 -14.13 2.81 -9.87
CA VAL A 29 -14.01 2.97 -11.33
C VAL A 29 -12.82 3.86 -11.69
N SER A 30 -12.65 4.98 -10.99
CA SER A 30 -11.50 5.87 -11.20
C SER A 30 -10.17 5.19 -10.90
N MET A 31 -10.10 4.35 -9.86
CA MET A 31 -8.90 3.57 -9.54
C MET A 31 -8.61 2.52 -10.61
N GLU A 32 -9.61 1.80 -11.12
CA GLU A 32 -9.41 0.82 -12.21
C GLU A 32 -8.89 1.53 -13.48
N LEU A 33 -9.48 2.67 -13.84
CA LEU A 33 -9.02 3.48 -14.98
C LEU A 33 -7.59 4.02 -14.75
N ALA A 34 -7.29 4.52 -13.56
CA ALA A 34 -5.95 4.95 -13.21
C ALA A 34 -4.96 3.78 -13.31
N GLY A 35 -5.35 2.58 -12.86
CA GLY A 35 -4.53 1.38 -12.98
C GLY A 35 -4.18 1.05 -14.42
N LEU A 36 -5.13 1.20 -15.36
CA LEU A 36 -4.87 1.01 -16.79
C LEU A 36 -3.82 2.01 -17.31
N CYS A 37 -3.93 3.28 -16.92
CA CYS A 37 -2.95 4.30 -17.28
C CYS A 37 -1.57 4.01 -16.68
N VAL A 38 -1.51 3.56 -15.43
CA VAL A 38 -0.25 3.23 -14.75
C VAL A 38 0.39 2.00 -15.38
N ALA A 39 -0.39 0.98 -15.72
CA ALA A 39 0.10 -0.20 -16.44
C ALA A 39 0.72 0.20 -17.78
N ALA A 40 0.01 1.00 -18.58
CA ALA A 40 0.53 1.51 -19.85
C ALA A 40 1.79 2.38 -19.69
N ALA A 41 1.93 3.11 -18.58
CA ALA A 41 3.14 3.86 -18.27
C ALA A 41 4.31 2.94 -17.88
N LEU A 42 4.05 1.90 -17.07
CA LEU A 42 5.06 0.90 -16.73
C LEU A 42 5.53 0.13 -17.96
N ASP A 43 4.63 -0.24 -18.86
CA ASP A 43 4.97 -0.97 -20.08
C ASP A 43 5.84 -0.11 -21.02
N GLN A 44 5.53 1.19 -21.13
CA GLN A 44 6.37 2.16 -21.85
C GLN A 44 7.75 2.39 -21.24
N ILE A 45 7.94 2.05 -19.96
CA ILE A 45 9.27 2.05 -19.33
C ILE A 45 9.98 0.71 -19.60
N GLY A 46 9.26 -0.40 -19.47
CA GLY A 46 9.83 -1.75 -19.61
C GLY A 46 10.30 -2.07 -21.03
N GLU A 47 9.43 -1.87 -22.03
CA GLU A 47 9.73 -2.29 -23.41
C GLU A 47 10.93 -1.56 -24.04
N PRO A 48 11.05 -0.22 -23.94
CA PRO A 48 12.11 0.50 -24.64
C PRO A 48 13.43 0.55 -23.87
N PHE A 49 13.38 0.57 -22.54
CA PHE A 49 14.56 0.77 -21.70
C PHE A 49 15.15 -0.54 -21.15
N ASP A 50 14.36 -1.62 -21.07
CA ASP A 50 14.74 -2.93 -20.51
C ASP A 50 15.68 -2.81 -19.29
N PRO A 51 15.23 -2.11 -18.24
CA PRO A 51 16.13 -1.73 -17.15
C PRO A 51 16.59 -2.97 -16.37
N ASP A 52 17.90 -3.11 -16.23
CA ASP A 52 18.48 -4.23 -15.49
C ASP A 52 18.32 -4.09 -13.97
N GLU A 53 18.58 -5.19 -13.27
CA GLU A 53 18.45 -5.24 -11.82
C GLU A 53 19.33 -4.19 -11.13
N LEU A 54 20.55 -4.01 -11.60
CA LEU A 54 21.53 -3.10 -10.99
C LEU A 54 21.04 -1.65 -11.07
N THR A 55 20.61 -1.23 -12.26
CA THR A 55 20.10 0.11 -12.54
C THR A 55 18.90 0.44 -11.65
N LEU A 56 17.96 -0.50 -11.52
CA LEU A 56 16.77 -0.30 -10.69
C LEU A 56 17.10 -0.28 -9.20
N VAL A 57 18.02 -1.14 -8.74
CA VAL A 57 18.45 -1.14 -7.33
C VAL A 57 19.11 0.19 -6.99
N GLU A 58 19.99 0.71 -7.86
CA GLU A 58 20.64 2.00 -7.67
C GLU A 58 19.61 3.13 -7.60
N LEU A 59 18.66 3.18 -8.55
CA LEU A 59 17.61 4.19 -8.60
C LEU A 59 16.69 4.18 -7.35
N LEU A 60 16.36 2.99 -6.85
CA LEU A 60 15.38 2.82 -5.77
C LEU A 60 15.99 2.88 -4.36
N THR A 61 17.32 2.81 -4.24
CA THR A 61 17.97 2.78 -2.92
C THR A 61 17.95 4.15 -2.26
N HIS A 62 17.50 4.17 -1.00
CA HIS A 62 17.58 5.32 -0.09
C HIS A 62 18.04 4.81 1.28
N PRO A 63 19.31 4.93 1.69
CA PRO A 63 19.85 4.20 2.84
C PRO A 63 19.03 4.20 4.14
N PRO A 64 18.47 5.33 4.63
CA PRO A 64 17.73 5.33 5.90
C PRO A 64 16.34 4.68 5.81
N VAL A 65 15.72 4.59 4.63
CA VAL A 65 14.31 4.16 4.47
C VAL A 65 14.15 2.97 3.52
N VAL A 66 14.93 2.94 2.45
CA VAL A 66 14.94 1.92 1.41
C VAL A 66 16.38 1.40 1.24
N PRO A 67 16.93 0.66 2.22
CA PRO A 67 18.26 0.08 2.07
C PRO A 67 18.31 -0.88 0.87
N THR A 68 19.50 -1.16 0.34
CA THR A 68 19.72 -1.95 -0.89
C THR A 68 18.92 -3.25 -0.93
N GLY A 69 18.85 -4.01 0.18
CA GLY A 69 18.05 -5.25 0.23
C GLY A 69 16.54 -5.04 0.13
N ARG A 70 16.02 -3.87 0.53
CA ARG A 70 14.62 -3.47 0.36
C ARG A 70 14.37 -2.89 -1.04
N ALA A 71 15.33 -2.16 -1.61
CA ALA A 71 15.30 -1.71 -3.01
C ALA A 71 15.23 -2.90 -3.97
N ARG A 72 16.10 -3.90 -3.77
CA ARG A 72 16.15 -5.15 -4.56
C ARG A 72 14.83 -5.90 -4.60
N ARG A 73 14.05 -5.87 -3.52
CA ARG A 73 12.73 -6.50 -3.48
C ARG A 73 11.71 -5.82 -4.41
N LEU A 74 11.74 -4.49 -4.52
CA LEU A 74 10.91 -3.77 -5.50
C LEU A 74 11.40 -3.99 -6.91
N THR A 75 12.71 -3.97 -7.11
CA THR A 75 13.32 -4.32 -8.39
C THR A 75 12.77 -5.66 -8.89
N PHE A 76 12.76 -6.70 -8.06
CA PHE A 76 12.19 -7.98 -8.47
C PHE A 76 10.68 -7.91 -8.75
N ALA A 77 9.91 -7.15 -7.98
CA ALA A 77 8.49 -6.98 -8.27
C ALA A 77 8.24 -6.32 -9.65
N LEU A 78 9.02 -5.29 -9.99
CA LEU A 78 8.98 -4.63 -11.30
C LEU A 78 9.42 -5.58 -12.43
N LEU A 79 10.52 -6.32 -12.24
CA LEU A 79 10.99 -7.29 -13.22
C LEU A 79 9.97 -8.42 -13.46
N HIS A 80 9.32 -8.91 -12.40
CA HIS A 80 8.24 -9.89 -12.54
C HIS A 80 7.03 -9.29 -13.29
N TYR A 81 6.68 -8.03 -13.02
CA TYR A 81 5.60 -7.34 -13.73
C TYR A 81 5.88 -7.26 -15.23
N TRP A 82 7.06 -6.81 -15.66
CA TRP A 82 7.40 -6.73 -17.08
C TRP A 82 7.52 -8.09 -17.77
N ARG A 83 7.81 -9.15 -17.00
CA ARG A 83 7.74 -10.55 -17.48
C ARG A 83 6.34 -11.14 -17.50
N GLN A 84 5.32 -10.35 -17.14
CA GLN A 84 3.92 -10.76 -17.03
C GLN A 84 3.69 -11.84 -15.95
N GLU A 85 4.61 -11.95 -14.99
CA GLU A 85 4.52 -12.85 -13.83
C GLU A 85 3.79 -12.16 -12.67
N TYR A 86 2.51 -11.80 -12.89
CA TYR A 86 1.77 -10.89 -12.02
C TYR A 86 1.58 -11.39 -10.58
N THR A 87 1.34 -12.69 -10.39
CA THR A 87 1.27 -13.32 -9.06
C THR A 87 2.58 -13.18 -8.30
N ALA A 88 3.72 -13.38 -9.00
CA ALA A 88 5.03 -13.19 -8.40
C ALA A 88 5.26 -11.71 -8.03
N ALA A 89 4.86 -10.79 -8.90
CA ALA A 89 4.94 -9.35 -8.63
C ALA A 89 4.12 -8.95 -7.38
N TYR A 90 2.87 -9.42 -7.24
CA TYR A 90 2.04 -9.14 -6.06
C TYR A 90 2.62 -9.68 -4.76
N SER A 91 3.02 -10.95 -4.76
CA SER A 91 3.58 -11.61 -3.57
C SER A 91 4.82 -10.87 -3.02
N ARG A 92 5.52 -10.14 -3.90
CA ARG A 92 6.69 -9.32 -3.57
C ARG A 92 6.30 -7.90 -3.14
N ALA A 93 5.40 -7.25 -3.87
CA ALA A 93 5.06 -5.84 -3.68
C ALA A 93 4.17 -5.62 -2.45
N LEU A 94 3.13 -6.44 -2.25
CA LEU A 94 2.13 -6.23 -1.19
C LEU A 94 2.75 -6.18 0.24
N PRO A 95 3.59 -7.13 0.66
CA PRO A 95 4.24 -7.05 1.98
C PRO A 95 5.21 -5.86 2.09
N ARG A 96 5.74 -5.38 0.95
CA ARG A 96 6.73 -4.31 0.91
C ARG A 96 6.10 -2.95 1.19
N VAL A 97 4.90 -2.69 0.67
CA VAL A 97 4.13 -1.47 0.97
C VAL A 97 3.98 -1.30 2.49
N GLU A 98 3.62 -2.36 3.20
CA GLU A 98 3.52 -2.35 4.66
C GLU A 98 4.87 -2.10 5.34
N GLY A 99 5.93 -2.77 4.86
CA GLY A 99 7.28 -2.61 5.38
C GLY A 99 7.84 -1.18 5.21
N LEU A 100 7.56 -0.55 4.07
CA LEU A 100 7.98 0.82 3.77
C LEU A 100 7.19 1.85 4.53
N LEU A 101 5.86 1.73 4.55
CA LEU A 101 5.02 2.65 5.31
C LEU A 101 5.43 2.64 6.78
N ARG A 102 5.71 1.46 7.34
CA ARG A 102 6.22 1.31 8.71
C ARG A 102 7.55 2.04 8.92
N GLU A 103 8.46 2.00 7.96
CA GLU A 103 9.74 2.70 8.08
C GLU A 103 9.55 4.22 7.99
N LEU A 104 8.75 4.70 7.05
CA LEU A 104 8.46 6.13 6.90
C LEU A 104 7.83 6.71 8.17
N LEU A 105 6.83 6.03 8.73
CA LEU A 105 6.21 6.44 9.99
C LEU A 105 7.23 6.46 11.13
N ARG A 106 8.13 5.47 11.20
CA ARG A 106 9.19 5.44 12.22
C ARG A 106 10.15 6.61 12.09
N GLN A 107 10.51 7.02 10.87
CA GLN A 107 11.39 8.18 10.65
C GLN A 107 10.77 9.50 11.11
N GLN A 108 9.44 9.58 11.13
CA GLN A 108 8.68 10.75 11.61
C GLN A 108 8.23 10.59 13.08
N ASP A 109 8.92 9.73 13.84
CA ASP A 109 8.61 9.43 15.26
C ASP A 109 7.17 8.95 15.53
N VAL A 110 6.45 8.49 14.50
CA VAL A 110 5.11 7.93 14.65
C VAL A 110 5.22 6.49 15.17
N PRO A 111 4.59 6.15 16.32
CA PRO A 111 4.73 4.81 16.89
C PRO A 111 4.17 3.71 15.97
N VAL A 112 4.99 2.74 15.61
CA VAL A 112 4.61 1.60 14.73
C VAL A 112 4.55 0.24 15.43
N VAL A 113 4.91 0.20 16.71
CA VAL A 113 4.81 -0.99 17.57
C VAL A 113 4.04 -0.61 18.82
N ARG A 114 3.09 -1.46 19.22
CA ARG A 114 2.42 -1.34 20.51
C ARG A 114 3.26 -2.07 21.55
N VAL A 115 3.81 -1.33 22.51
CA VAL A 115 4.52 -1.88 23.66
C VAL A 115 3.51 -2.64 24.53
N ALA A 116 3.88 -3.84 24.98
CA ALA A 116 3.06 -4.61 25.91
C ALA A 116 2.90 -3.83 27.22
N GLN A 117 1.66 -3.65 27.68
CA GLN A 117 1.35 -3.08 28.99
C GLN A 117 0.49 -4.07 29.77
N GLY A 118 0.96 -4.49 30.95
CA GLY A 118 0.27 -5.47 31.79
C GLY A 118 0.05 -6.80 31.07
N ASP A 119 -1.20 -7.22 30.97
CA ASP A 119 -1.62 -8.50 30.35
C ASP A 119 -1.84 -8.39 28.81
N THR A 120 -1.68 -7.20 28.23
CA THR A 120 -1.86 -7.00 26.79
C THR A 120 -0.59 -7.40 26.04
N ARG A 121 -0.67 -8.44 25.19
CA ARG A 121 0.42 -8.81 24.29
C ARG A 121 0.78 -7.62 23.40
N GLY A 122 2.04 -7.21 23.42
CA GLY A 122 2.58 -6.25 22.45
C GLY A 122 2.48 -6.81 21.03
N GLY A 123 2.57 -5.93 20.04
CA GLY A 123 2.43 -6.34 18.64
C GLY A 123 2.80 -5.24 17.65
N ALA A 124 3.15 -5.64 16.44
CA ALA A 124 3.30 -4.72 15.31
C ALA A 124 1.92 -4.16 14.93
N SER A 125 1.86 -2.86 14.61
CA SER A 125 0.64 -2.25 14.10
C SER A 125 0.25 -2.90 12.76
N LEU A 126 -1.05 -3.17 12.61
CA LEU A 126 -1.65 -3.68 11.38
C LEU A 126 -1.58 -2.64 10.26
N LEU A 127 -1.55 -3.07 8.99
CA LEU A 127 -1.47 -2.17 7.84
C LEU A 127 -2.56 -1.09 7.84
N GLY A 128 -3.82 -1.44 8.15
CA GLY A 128 -4.90 -0.46 8.25
C GLY A 128 -4.58 0.64 9.26
N THR A 129 -4.09 0.27 10.45
CA THR A 129 -3.67 1.24 11.48
C THR A 129 -2.46 2.07 11.04
N LEU A 130 -1.53 1.52 10.26
CA LEU A 130 -0.43 2.30 9.70
C LEU A 130 -0.96 3.33 8.69
N ILE A 131 -1.88 2.94 7.82
CA ILE A 131 -2.53 3.85 6.85
C ILE A 131 -3.28 4.95 7.60
N ASP A 132 -4.00 4.63 8.67
CA ASP A 132 -4.73 5.61 9.49
C ASP A 132 -3.82 6.70 10.07
N ARG A 133 -2.53 6.39 10.29
CA ARG A 133 -1.53 7.30 10.87
C ARG A 133 -0.69 8.06 9.84
N MET A 134 -0.95 7.90 8.55
CA MET A 134 -0.19 8.58 7.50
C MET A 134 -0.12 10.10 7.68
N THR A 135 -1.23 10.72 8.08
CA THR A 135 -1.30 12.16 8.30
C THR A 135 -0.54 12.63 9.55
N GLU A 136 -0.29 11.75 10.52
CA GLU A 136 0.60 12.04 11.66
C GLU A 136 2.06 12.21 11.21
N ALA A 137 2.43 11.61 10.07
CA ALA A 137 3.75 11.69 9.43
C ALA A 137 3.75 12.63 8.22
N GLU A 138 2.78 13.56 8.14
CA GLU A 138 2.66 14.55 7.04
C GLU A 138 2.56 13.92 5.64
N LEU A 139 2.12 12.66 5.54
CA LEU A 139 1.80 12.03 4.27
C LEU A 139 0.45 12.55 3.75
N ASP A 140 0.33 12.59 2.44
CA ASP A 140 -0.81 13.18 1.75
C ASP A 140 -2.12 12.42 2.07
N PRO A 141 -3.18 13.09 2.55
CA PRO A 141 -4.47 12.48 2.82
C PRO A 141 -5.10 11.77 1.61
N ASP A 142 -4.89 12.26 0.39
CA ASP A 142 -5.44 11.62 -0.81
C ASP A 142 -4.77 10.25 -1.05
N TRP A 143 -3.46 10.16 -0.75
CA TRP A 143 -2.73 8.90 -0.78
C TRP A 143 -3.12 7.96 0.36
N GLN A 144 -3.47 8.50 1.54
CA GLN A 144 -4.04 7.70 2.62
C GLN A 144 -5.34 7.01 2.19
N ASP A 145 -6.27 7.76 1.60
CA ASP A 145 -7.53 7.22 1.11
C ASP A 145 -7.32 6.23 -0.03
N PHE A 146 -6.41 6.53 -0.96
CA PHE A 146 -6.02 5.61 -2.04
C PHE A 146 -5.48 4.29 -1.50
N LEU A 147 -4.50 4.33 -0.57
CA LEU A 147 -3.92 3.11 0.01
C LEU A 147 -4.95 2.31 0.82
N ARG A 148 -5.85 3.00 1.54
CA ARG A 148 -6.93 2.34 2.29
C ARG A 148 -7.85 1.56 1.35
N LEU A 149 -8.33 2.20 0.28
CA LEU A 149 -9.20 1.58 -0.73
C LEU A 149 -8.48 0.48 -1.51
N LEU A 150 -7.22 0.67 -1.86
CA LEU A 150 -6.45 -0.31 -2.62
C LEU A 150 -6.20 -1.59 -1.81
N LEU A 151 -5.80 -1.46 -0.54
CA LEU A 151 -5.19 -2.57 0.20
C LEU A 151 -6.10 -3.19 1.26
N THR A 152 -6.98 -2.42 1.91
CA THR A 152 -7.58 -2.86 3.19
C THR A 152 -9.08 -2.72 3.32
N ASP A 153 -9.74 -1.89 2.52
CA ASP A 153 -11.19 -1.67 2.62
C ASP A 153 -11.96 -2.75 1.83
N GLY A 154 -12.41 -3.80 2.53
CA GLY A 154 -13.23 -4.86 1.94
C GLY A 154 -14.69 -4.50 1.67
N ALA A 155 -15.17 -3.34 2.14
CA ALA A 155 -16.55 -2.92 1.95
C ALA A 155 -16.73 -1.96 0.76
N ARG A 156 -15.71 -1.14 0.48
CA ARG A 156 -15.77 -0.05 -0.49
C ARG A 156 -14.55 0.00 -1.43
N GLY A 157 -13.53 -0.81 -1.16
CA GLY A 157 -12.25 -0.81 -1.85
C GLY A 157 -12.00 -2.10 -2.65
N MET A 158 -10.79 -2.20 -3.19
CA MET A 158 -10.29 -3.40 -3.89
C MET A 158 -9.74 -4.45 -2.93
N ASN A 159 -9.33 -4.06 -1.71
CA ASN A 159 -8.90 -4.99 -0.65
C ASN A 159 -7.77 -5.97 -1.04
N LEU A 160 -6.91 -5.57 -1.98
CA LEU A 160 -5.97 -6.49 -2.66
C LEU A 160 -5.01 -7.19 -1.70
N ARG A 161 -4.60 -6.53 -0.60
CA ARG A 161 -3.70 -7.16 0.37
C ARG A 161 -4.35 -8.36 1.03
N ASN A 162 -5.63 -8.27 1.38
CA ASN A 162 -6.33 -9.39 2.02
C ASN A 162 -6.69 -10.44 0.99
N ASP A 163 -7.15 -10.04 -0.18
CA ASP A 163 -7.61 -10.96 -1.22
C ASP A 163 -6.45 -11.85 -1.72
N GLU A 164 -5.28 -11.27 -1.95
CA GLU A 164 -4.10 -12.00 -2.45
C GLU A 164 -3.32 -12.72 -1.34
N LEU A 165 -3.06 -12.07 -0.18
CA LEU A 165 -2.22 -12.69 0.86
C LEU A 165 -2.96 -13.72 1.72
N HIS A 166 -4.29 -13.73 1.69
CA HIS A 166 -5.10 -14.74 2.37
C HIS A 166 -5.79 -15.71 1.41
N ASP A 167 -5.42 -15.71 0.12
CA ASP A 167 -5.95 -16.65 -0.88
C ASP A 167 -7.49 -16.62 -0.97
N LEU A 168 -8.05 -15.41 -1.03
CA LEU A 168 -9.50 -15.19 -1.15
C LEU A 168 -9.93 -14.83 -2.58
N ALA A 169 -8.97 -14.60 -3.49
CA ALA A 169 -9.22 -14.32 -4.90
C ALA A 169 -9.28 -15.62 -5.72
N ASP A 170 -10.37 -15.81 -6.47
CA ASP A 170 -10.55 -16.98 -7.34
C ASP A 170 -9.94 -16.81 -8.75
N ALA A 171 -9.47 -15.60 -9.07
CA ALA A 171 -8.99 -15.23 -10.41
C ALA A 171 -7.52 -14.78 -10.37
N GLU A 172 -6.84 -14.92 -11.50
CA GLU A 172 -5.46 -14.43 -11.64
C GLU A 172 -5.40 -12.89 -11.48
N PRO A 173 -4.30 -12.38 -10.89
CA PRO A 173 -4.04 -10.95 -10.77
C PRO A 173 -4.14 -10.19 -12.09
N GLN A 174 -4.97 -9.15 -12.12
CA GLN A 174 -5.10 -8.30 -13.31
C GLN A 174 -3.92 -7.30 -13.37
N PRO A 175 -3.30 -7.09 -14.56
CA PRO A 175 -2.08 -6.28 -14.70
C PRO A 175 -2.22 -4.87 -14.11
N HIS A 176 -3.33 -4.19 -14.36
CA HIS A 176 -3.58 -2.83 -13.89
C HIS A 176 -3.67 -2.73 -12.37
N ARG A 177 -4.17 -3.77 -11.70
CA ARG A 177 -4.22 -3.81 -10.24
C ARG A 177 -2.84 -4.10 -9.65
N VAL A 178 -2.00 -4.88 -10.33
CA VAL A 178 -0.58 -5.05 -9.97
C VAL A 178 0.16 -3.72 -10.11
N ALA A 179 -0.09 -3.00 -11.21
CA ALA A 179 0.47 -1.69 -11.47
C ALA A 179 0.12 -0.67 -10.37
N LEU A 180 -1.12 -0.69 -9.84
CA LEU A 180 -1.51 0.17 -8.72
C LEU A 180 -0.75 -0.14 -7.42
N VAL A 181 -0.47 -1.42 -7.13
CA VAL A 181 0.33 -1.80 -5.96
C VAL A 181 1.79 -1.38 -6.15
N LEU A 182 2.34 -1.52 -7.36
CA LEU A 182 3.67 -1.02 -7.69
C LEU A 182 3.72 0.52 -7.59
N LEU A 183 2.69 1.23 -8.02
CA LEU A 183 2.57 2.68 -7.84
C LEU A 183 2.56 3.06 -6.36
N ALA A 184 1.80 2.36 -5.52
CA ALA A 184 1.82 2.56 -4.08
C ALA A 184 3.23 2.39 -3.50
N ASP A 185 3.94 1.35 -3.94
CA ASP A 185 5.32 1.08 -3.55
C ASP A 185 6.29 2.20 -4.01
N LEU A 186 6.14 2.67 -5.25
CA LEU A 186 6.95 3.74 -5.84
C LEU A 186 6.66 5.08 -5.18
N TYR A 187 5.41 5.37 -4.83
CA TYR A 187 5.03 6.57 -4.07
C TYR A 187 5.75 6.60 -2.72
N LEU A 188 5.72 5.50 -1.95
CA LEU A 188 6.39 5.46 -0.65
C LEU A 188 7.92 5.57 -0.79
N VAL A 189 8.51 5.00 -1.85
CA VAL A 189 9.94 5.20 -2.16
C VAL A 189 10.21 6.67 -2.52
N ALA A 190 9.37 7.30 -3.34
CA ALA A 190 9.53 8.69 -3.72
C ALA A 190 9.43 9.62 -2.50
N ARG A 191 8.50 9.35 -1.56
CA ARG A 191 8.41 10.09 -0.29
C ARG A 191 9.65 9.91 0.57
N ALA A 192 10.29 8.74 0.53
CA ALA A 192 11.55 8.52 1.23
C ALA A 192 12.71 9.36 0.69
N HIS A 193 12.71 9.67 -0.61
CA HIS A 193 13.74 10.48 -1.27
C HIS A 193 13.48 11.99 -1.20
N GLN A 194 12.32 12.42 -0.71
CA GLN A 194 12.07 13.84 -0.51
C GLN A 194 12.82 14.31 0.74
N PRO A 195 13.54 15.44 0.67
CA PRO A 195 14.22 15.99 1.84
C PRO A 195 13.19 16.35 2.90
N ASN A 196 13.49 16.01 4.16
CA ASN A 196 12.70 16.51 5.29
C ASN A 196 12.82 18.04 5.29
N ALA A 197 11.71 18.76 5.52
CA ALA A 197 11.70 20.21 5.55
C ALA A 197 12.76 20.80 6.52
N ASP A 198 13.08 20.06 7.59
CA ASP A 198 14.08 20.43 8.59
C ASP A 198 15.55 20.36 8.12
N GLU A 199 15.88 19.59 7.07
CA GLU A 199 17.26 19.54 6.53
C GLU A 199 17.59 20.74 5.62
N THR A 200 16.59 21.49 5.17
CA THR A 200 16.80 22.73 4.41
C THR A 200 17.04 23.95 5.29
N ALA A 201 16.95 23.80 6.61
CA ALA A 201 17.27 24.81 7.60
C ALA A 201 18.66 24.56 8.20
N ASP A 202 19.73 24.59 7.39
CA ASP A 202 21.07 24.70 7.96
C ASP A 202 21.26 26.10 8.58
N PRO A 203 21.62 26.23 9.88
CA PRO A 203 21.75 27.50 10.57
C PRO A 203 23.09 28.19 10.32
N GLN A 204 23.00 29.48 9.99
CA GLN A 204 23.95 30.55 10.32
C GLN A 204 25.31 30.61 9.59
N GLU A 205 25.40 31.49 8.59
CA GLU A 205 26.56 32.39 8.49
C GLU A 205 26.49 33.40 9.66
N VAL A 206 27.46 33.31 10.58
CA VAL A 206 27.86 34.37 11.51
C VAL A 206 29.34 34.67 11.27
#